data_AF-A0A9E7HEP5-F1
#
_entry.id   AF-A0A9E7HEP5-F1
#
_cell.length_a   1.000
_cell.length_b   1.000
_cell.length_c   1.000
_cell.angle_alpha   90.00
_cell.angle_beta   90.00
_cell.angle_gamma   90.00
#
_symmetry.space_group_name_H-M   'P 1'
#
loop_
_entity.id
_entity.type
_entity.pdbx_description
1 polymer ?
#
loop_
_entity_poly.entity_id
_entity_poly.type
_entity_poly.pdbx_seq_one_letter_code
_entity_poly.pdbx_strand_id
1 'polypeptide(L)'
;MAIFSFPPPSFSPSPLPQPKRCPFLKPQIAPLSVASVPRRRRILRPAAAVPEIGALEEDQRSTIPLSKEESGVAASVKVLKAAASTRKVPAPEVLAALAVIKKEKAEPSSFLETLGGTESPGRTWMLIFTAQGRLEKGRYFPVTAVQRFDSAAKRIENGVYLGPIGCLTFEGKFSWKNRMLAFIFENIRIKVGLLGPLQINLGQAEREPTTKDPFFIWLYIDEEIAVAQGRGGGIAYWGRIVRAEEPLKKLIETTGIPFLPTPMGKGLVVDTHELAATAARSLAIGCCGVALVVGAWLHFGEPLKWSKDVKFILVDVSREEIELQKPHLGLVGDAKRVVELINKEIKDQPFCLGRSHPWVEAISKKVKDNVAKMEAQLAKDAVPFNFFAPVRIIRDAILAEGTPAPTLVSEVLNTMDVGRTVLVQNEPRTRLDAGTWGTMGVGLGYCIAAAVASPGRLVVAVEGDLGFGFSAMEVENLADTSEISVASCPNLDNGGVYGGDRRFPDEITGPCKDDPTPTSFVPHSAYHSLIEAFGWNS
;
A
#
# COMPACT_ATOMS: atom_id res chain seq x y z
N MET A 1 -4.54 1.86 3.72
CA MET A 1 -5.89 2.49 3.76
C MET A 1 -6.54 2.30 5.10
N ALA A 2 -7.20 3.34 5.59
CA ALA A 2 -8.13 3.24 6.70
C ALA A 2 -9.57 3.43 6.20
N ILE A 3 -10.51 2.78 6.88
CA ILE A 3 -11.95 2.98 6.76
C ILE A 3 -12.39 3.69 8.03
N PHE A 4 -13.04 4.83 7.88
CA PHE A 4 -13.57 5.65 8.97
C PHE A 4 -15.07 5.45 9.04
N SER A 5 -15.57 5.13 10.23
CA SER A 5 -16.95 4.68 10.40
C SER A 5 -17.77 5.70 11.19
N PHE A 6 -18.78 6.30 10.56
CA PHE A 6 -19.66 7.30 11.15
C PHE A 6 -21.00 6.71 11.59
N PRO A 7 -21.71 7.33 12.54
CA PRO A 7 -23.05 6.89 12.96
C PRO A 7 -24.08 6.97 11.80
N PRO A 8 -25.18 6.20 11.89
CA PRO A 8 -26.33 6.37 11.00
C PRO A 8 -26.95 7.77 11.17
N PRO A 9 -27.44 8.40 10.09
CA PRO A 9 -28.11 9.69 10.20
C PRO A 9 -29.40 9.54 11.02
N SER A 10 -29.56 10.35 12.07
CA SER A 10 -30.81 10.45 12.83
C SER A 10 -31.83 11.25 12.03
N PHE A 11 -32.73 10.57 11.31
CA PHE A 11 -33.92 11.21 10.76
C PHE A 11 -35.09 11.01 11.70
N SER A 12 -35.68 12.11 12.16
CA SER A 12 -37.02 12.15 12.76
C SER A 12 -38.05 11.74 11.69
N PRO A 13 -38.92 10.74 11.94
CA PRO A 13 -39.83 10.26 10.91
C PRO A 13 -41.04 11.20 10.76
N SER A 14 -41.18 11.83 9.59
CA SER A 14 -42.46 12.36 9.11
C SER A 14 -43.22 11.23 8.39
N PRO A 15 -44.54 11.05 8.61
CA PRO A 15 -45.27 9.91 8.08
C PRO A 15 -45.68 10.16 6.61
N LEU A 16 -45.30 9.24 5.72
CA LEU A 16 -45.83 9.16 4.36
C LEU A 16 -46.27 7.70 4.06
N PRO A 17 -47.24 7.52 3.14
CA PRO A 17 -48.23 6.45 3.22
C PRO A 17 -47.73 5.10 2.69
N GLN A 18 -48.27 4.02 3.26
CA GLN A 18 -47.94 2.64 2.89
C GLN A 18 -48.33 2.31 1.44
N PRO A 19 -47.46 1.61 0.66
CA PRO A 19 -47.85 1.04 -0.62
C PRO A 19 -48.54 -0.33 -0.46
N LYS A 20 -49.57 -0.53 -1.28
CA LYS A 20 -50.43 -1.72 -1.35
C LYS A 20 -49.66 -2.97 -1.79
N ARG A 21 -49.99 -4.12 -1.18
CA ARG A 21 -49.49 -5.47 -1.53
C ARG A 21 -50.00 -5.92 -2.91
N CYS A 22 -49.13 -6.56 -3.70
CA CYS A 22 -49.51 -7.47 -4.79
C CYS A 22 -48.77 -8.81 -4.62
N PRO A 23 -49.37 -9.95 -5.03
CA PRO A 23 -49.02 -11.26 -4.50
C PRO A 23 -47.94 -12.01 -5.31
N PHE A 24 -47.32 -12.95 -4.60
CA PHE A 24 -46.26 -13.88 -4.98
C PHE A 24 -46.50 -14.64 -6.31
N LEU A 25 -45.46 -14.74 -7.14
CA LEU A 25 -45.29 -15.75 -8.18
C LEU A 25 -44.00 -16.55 -7.90
N LYS A 26 -44.14 -17.86 -7.69
CA LYS A 26 -43.04 -18.82 -7.54
C LYS A 26 -42.39 -19.10 -8.91
N PRO A 27 -41.05 -19.27 -9.02
CA PRO A 27 -40.44 -19.78 -10.24
C PRO A 27 -40.44 -21.32 -10.28
N GLN A 28 -40.90 -21.89 -11.39
CA GLN A 28 -40.68 -23.28 -11.77
C GLN A 28 -39.28 -23.43 -12.39
N ILE A 29 -38.54 -24.46 -11.99
CA ILE A 29 -37.26 -24.87 -12.55
C ILE A 29 -37.52 -25.95 -13.60
N ALA A 30 -36.97 -25.81 -14.81
CA ALA A 30 -36.93 -26.85 -15.83
C ALA A 30 -35.46 -27.29 -16.08
N PRO A 31 -35.17 -28.58 -16.32
CA PRO A 31 -33.80 -29.09 -16.44
C PRO A 31 -33.26 -28.91 -17.87
N LEU A 32 -31.99 -28.51 -17.99
CA LEU A 32 -31.25 -28.42 -19.24
C LEU A 32 -30.63 -29.78 -19.61
N SER A 33 -30.94 -30.25 -20.82
CA SER A 33 -30.33 -31.43 -21.47
C SER A 33 -29.09 -31.01 -22.28
N VAL A 34 -28.03 -31.81 -22.18
CA VAL A 34 -26.75 -31.61 -22.88
C VAL A 34 -26.80 -32.34 -24.22
N ALA A 35 -26.66 -31.60 -25.33
CA ALA A 35 -26.42 -32.16 -26.65
C ALA A 35 -25.23 -31.47 -27.33
N SER A 36 -24.31 -32.31 -27.84
CA SER A 36 -23.04 -32.00 -28.49
C SER A 36 -23.19 -31.28 -29.84
N VAL A 37 -22.36 -30.27 -30.10
CA VAL A 37 -22.27 -29.55 -31.39
C VAL A 37 -20.88 -29.77 -32.02
N PRO A 38 -20.75 -30.08 -33.33
CA PRO A 38 -19.48 -30.39 -33.96
C PRO A 38 -18.68 -29.15 -34.40
N ARG A 39 -17.34 -29.29 -34.38
CA ARG A 39 -16.34 -28.28 -34.78
C ARG A 39 -16.49 -27.84 -36.25
N ARG A 40 -16.57 -26.53 -36.51
CA ARG A 40 -16.19 -25.92 -37.79
C ARG A 40 -15.28 -24.70 -37.58
N ARG A 41 -14.12 -24.73 -38.23
CA ARG A 41 -13.17 -23.62 -38.39
C ARG A 41 -13.81 -22.51 -39.23
N ARG A 42 -13.62 -21.24 -38.86
CA ARG A 42 -13.86 -20.11 -39.79
C ARG A 42 -12.80 -19.02 -39.63
N ILE A 43 -12.35 -18.58 -40.80
CA ILE A 43 -11.25 -17.67 -41.12
C ILE A 43 -11.70 -16.20 -40.95
N LEU A 44 -10.81 -15.35 -40.45
CA LEU A 44 -10.97 -13.89 -40.27
C LEU A 44 -10.89 -13.12 -41.60
N ARG A 45 -11.78 -12.12 -41.79
CA ARG A 45 -11.62 -10.99 -42.71
C ARG A 45 -12.34 -9.72 -42.20
N PRO A 46 -11.94 -8.50 -42.63
CA PRO A 46 -12.06 -7.26 -41.86
C PRO A 46 -13.25 -6.35 -42.24
N ALA A 47 -13.43 -5.31 -41.42
CA ALA A 47 -14.55 -4.38 -41.30
C ALA A 47 -14.85 -3.49 -42.53
N ALA A 48 -16.13 -3.10 -42.66
CA ALA A 48 -16.66 -2.13 -43.62
C ALA A 48 -17.42 -1.00 -42.88
N ALA A 49 -17.50 0.17 -43.51
CA ALA A 49 -17.87 1.48 -42.97
C ALA A 49 -19.26 1.99 -43.41
N VAL A 50 -19.62 3.21 -42.91
CA VAL A 50 -20.56 4.25 -43.43
C VAL A 50 -22.05 4.08 -42.98
N PRO A 51 -22.93 5.11 -42.77
CA PRO A 51 -22.97 6.51 -43.27
C PRO A 51 -23.27 7.70 -42.31
N GLU A 52 -22.99 8.91 -42.82
CA GLU A 52 -23.52 10.23 -42.42
C GLU A 52 -24.97 10.47 -42.92
N ILE A 53 -25.72 11.34 -42.21
CA ILE A 53 -26.42 12.57 -42.70
C ILE A 53 -27.43 13.03 -41.63
N GLY A 54 -27.46 14.35 -41.36
CA GLY A 54 -28.67 15.02 -40.85
C GLY A 54 -28.42 16.24 -39.96
N ALA A 55 -28.29 17.42 -40.57
CA ALA A 55 -28.23 18.72 -39.90
C ALA A 55 -29.60 19.15 -39.37
N LEU A 56 -29.66 19.68 -38.14
CA LEU A 56 -30.76 20.49 -37.61
C LEU A 56 -30.21 21.60 -36.69
N GLU A 57 -30.32 22.82 -37.22
CA GLU A 57 -30.55 24.15 -36.63
C GLU A 57 -29.89 24.58 -35.30
N GLU A 58 -29.12 25.67 -35.43
CA GLU A 58 -28.60 26.55 -34.37
C GLU A 58 -29.71 27.41 -33.77
N ASP A 59 -29.78 27.53 -32.44
CA ASP A 59 -30.24 28.78 -31.82
C ASP A 59 -29.52 29.08 -30.48
N GLN A 60 -28.94 30.28 -30.46
CA GLN A 60 -28.52 31.14 -29.33
C GLN A 60 -27.65 30.57 -28.19
N ARG A 61 -26.33 30.68 -28.39
CA ARG A 61 -25.33 30.79 -27.30
C ARG A 61 -25.40 32.16 -26.63
N SER A 62 -25.87 32.16 -25.38
CA SER A 62 -25.55 33.17 -24.38
C SER A 62 -24.04 33.17 -24.10
N THR A 63 -23.38 34.28 -24.42
CA THR A 63 -21.96 34.54 -24.17
C THR A 63 -21.70 34.79 -22.69
N ILE A 64 -21.13 33.80 -22.01
CA ILE A 64 -20.39 33.98 -20.76
C ILE A 64 -18.89 33.90 -21.12
N PRO A 65 -18.03 34.86 -20.74
CA PRO A 65 -16.64 34.83 -21.16
C PRO A 65 -15.91 33.65 -20.51
N LEU A 66 -15.39 32.72 -21.32
CA LEU A 66 -14.40 31.73 -20.87
C LEU A 66 -13.13 32.47 -20.47
N SER A 67 -12.77 32.37 -19.19
CA SER A 67 -11.55 32.90 -18.62
C SER A 67 -10.36 31.97 -18.90
N LYS A 68 -9.30 32.58 -19.47
CA LYS A 68 -7.87 32.21 -19.49
C LYS A 68 -7.48 30.83 -20.07
N GLU A 69 -6.80 30.86 -21.21
CA GLU A 69 -5.86 29.81 -21.67
C GLU A 69 -4.93 29.40 -20.52
N GLU A 70 -4.93 28.11 -20.15
CA GLU A 70 -3.91 27.54 -19.25
C GLU A 70 -2.53 27.71 -19.88
N SER A 71 -1.53 28.18 -19.12
CA SER A 71 -0.17 28.30 -19.65
C SER A 71 0.35 26.94 -20.11
N GLY A 72 1.19 26.90 -21.16
CA GLY A 72 1.75 25.66 -21.69
C GLY A 72 2.47 24.81 -20.63
N VAL A 73 3.02 25.44 -19.60
CA VAL A 73 3.61 24.74 -18.44
C VAL A 73 2.57 24.04 -17.59
N ALA A 74 1.40 24.63 -17.31
CA ALA A 74 0.37 23.98 -16.49
C ALA A 74 -0.13 22.67 -17.13
N ALA A 75 -0.39 22.69 -18.44
CA ALA A 75 -0.77 21.50 -19.21
C ALA A 75 0.35 20.45 -19.20
N SER A 76 1.61 20.87 -19.40
CA SER A 76 2.78 19.98 -19.38
C SER A 76 2.98 19.33 -18.00
N VAL A 77 2.80 20.10 -16.93
CA VAL A 77 2.87 19.60 -15.54
C VAL A 77 1.80 18.54 -15.29
N LYS A 78 0.58 18.72 -15.80
CA LYS A 78 -0.49 17.72 -15.70
C LYS A 78 -0.13 16.40 -16.39
N VAL A 79 0.48 16.46 -17.58
CA VAL A 79 0.99 15.27 -18.29
C VAL A 79 2.07 14.58 -17.47
N LEU A 80 3.02 15.33 -16.93
CA LEU A 80 4.07 14.77 -16.08
C LEU A 80 3.48 14.12 -14.83
N LYS A 81 2.60 14.79 -14.08
CA LYS A 81 1.94 14.19 -12.90
C LYS A 81 1.23 12.87 -13.23
N ALA A 82 0.50 12.81 -14.35
CA ALA A 82 -0.09 11.56 -14.82
C ALA A 82 0.98 10.49 -15.12
N ALA A 83 2.12 10.88 -15.69
CA ALA A 83 3.26 9.98 -15.95
C ALA A 83 3.94 9.48 -14.65
N ALA A 84 4.09 10.30 -13.61
CA ALA A 84 4.57 9.86 -12.29
C ALA A 84 3.65 8.80 -11.68
N SER A 85 2.35 9.06 -11.68
CA SER A 85 1.38 8.19 -11.01
C SER A 85 1.16 6.88 -11.75
N THR A 86 1.14 6.90 -13.09
CA THR A 86 0.73 5.73 -13.89
C THR A 86 1.88 5.00 -14.55
N ARG A 87 2.98 5.68 -14.89
CA ARG A 87 4.03 5.20 -15.81
C ARG A 87 3.51 4.68 -17.17
N LYS A 88 2.27 5.01 -17.54
CA LYS A 88 1.61 4.55 -18.78
C LYS A 88 1.57 5.60 -19.89
N VAL A 89 1.90 6.86 -19.56
CA VAL A 89 1.95 7.94 -20.54
C VAL A 89 3.05 7.64 -21.57
N PRO A 90 2.78 7.74 -22.88
CA PRO A 90 3.79 7.49 -23.89
C PRO A 90 5.03 8.38 -23.73
N ALA A 91 6.22 7.79 -23.89
CA ALA A 91 7.48 8.51 -23.76
C ALA A 91 7.59 9.80 -24.63
N PRO A 92 7.07 9.85 -25.87
CA PRO A 92 7.07 11.08 -26.67
C PRO A 92 6.28 12.23 -26.03
N GLU A 93 5.16 11.93 -25.38
CA GLU A 93 4.33 12.94 -24.69
C GLU A 93 5.07 13.49 -23.46
N VAL A 94 5.74 12.62 -22.71
CA VAL A 94 6.60 13.03 -21.58
C VAL A 94 7.75 13.93 -22.06
N LEU A 95 8.40 13.58 -23.17
CA LEU A 95 9.48 14.38 -23.76
C LEU A 95 9.00 15.75 -24.22
N ALA A 96 7.81 15.83 -24.84
CA ALA A 96 7.21 17.09 -25.24
C ALA A 96 6.91 18.00 -24.03
N ALA A 97 6.33 17.45 -22.97
CA ALA A 97 6.08 18.17 -21.72
C ALA A 97 7.39 18.69 -21.07
N LEU A 98 8.45 17.86 -21.05
CA LEU A 98 9.76 18.27 -20.55
C LEU A 98 10.39 19.39 -21.38
N ALA A 99 10.16 19.42 -22.70
CA ALA A 99 10.68 20.46 -23.58
C ALA A 99 10.06 21.83 -23.27
N VAL A 100 8.77 21.87 -22.98
CA VAL A 100 8.07 23.08 -22.55
C VAL A 100 8.63 23.57 -21.22
N ILE A 101 8.74 22.69 -20.22
CA ILE A 101 9.31 23.04 -18.90
C ILE A 101 10.73 23.59 -19.02
N LYS A 102 11.58 22.95 -19.85
CA LYS A 102 12.96 23.40 -20.06
C LYS A 102 13.04 24.81 -20.65
N LYS A 103 12.08 25.19 -21.49
CA LYS A 103 12.04 26.50 -22.17
C LYS A 103 11.63 27.62 -21.22
N GLU A 104 10.60 27.42 -20.40
CA GLU A 104 10.01 28.50 -19.60
C GLU A 104 10.83 28.90 -18.37
N LYS A 105 11.72 28.03 -17.87
CA LYS A 105 12.62 28.36 -16.74
C LYS A 105 11.87 29.06 -15.59
N ALA A 106 10.88 28.42 -14.97
CA ALA A 106 10.17 28.98 -13.81
C ALA A 106 11.13 29.38 -12.65
N GLU A 107 10.88 30.50 -11.97
CA GLU A 107 11.72 30.95 -10.85
C GLU A 107 11.38 30.26 -9.52
N PRO A 108 12.37 30.00 -8.65
CA PRO A 108 12.24 29.07 -7.53
C PRO A 108 12.10 29.82 -6.20
N SER A 109 11.02 30.57 -5.96
CA SER A 109 10.71 30.96 -4.58
C SER A 109 10.36 29.69 -3.80
N SER A 110 10.89 29.51 -2.57
CA SER A 110 10.69 28.32 -1.71
C SER A 110 11.24 26.98 -2.24
N PHE A 111 12.11 26.97 -3.24
CA PHE A 111 12.58 25.73 -3.89
C PHE A 111 13.21 24.69 -2.96
N LEU A 112 14.13 25.10 -2.07
CA LEU A 112 14.74 24.15 -1.13
C LEU A 112 13.73 23.61 -0.11
N GLU A 113 12.77 24.42 0.31
CA GLU A 113 11.69 23.99 1.20
C GLU A 113 10.79 22.98 0.48
N THR A 114 10.49 23.20 -0.81
CA THR A 114 9.73 22.25 -1.64
C THR A 114 10.54 20.98 -1.91
N LEU A 115 11.84 21.08 -2.18
CA LEU A 115 12.70 19.96 -2.55
C LEU A 115 13.01 19.06 -1.36
N GLY A 116 13.39 19.66 -0.22
CA GLY A 116 13.93 18.93 0.91
C GLY A 116 13.27 19.19 2.25
N GLY A 117 12.19 19.98 2.30
CA GLY A 117 11.47 20.28 3.54
C GLY A 117 12.19 21.24 4.47
N THR A 118 11.57 21.55 5.60
CA THR A 118 12.15 22.39 6.66
C THR A 118 12.68 21.57 7.84
N GLU A 119 12.47 20.25 7.82
CA GLU A 119 12.80 19.33 8.90
C GLU A 119 13.48 18.07 8.35
N SER A 120 14.41 17.51 9.12
CA SER A 120 15.03 16.21 8.82
C SER A 120 14.06 15.05 9.09
N PRO A 121 14.08 13.98 8.28
CA PRO A 121 15.09 13.62 7.28
C PRO A 121 14.81 14.16 5.86
N GLY A 122 14.01 15.22 5.73
CA GLY A 122 13.68 15.85 4.46
C GLY A 122 12.66 15.11 3.61
N ARG A 123 12.63 15.41 2.31
CA ARG A 123 11.63 14.88 1.36
C ARG A 123 12.25 13.85 0.42
N THR A 124 11.45 12.83 0.10
CA THR A 124 11.88 11.68 -0.72
C THR A 124 11.21 11.72 -2.09
N TRP A 125 11.97 11.41 -3.12
CA TRP A 125 11.60 11.50 -4.53
C TRP A 125 11.98 10.21 -5.24
N MET A 126 11.12 9.69 -6.10
CA MET A 126 11.39 8.55 -6.94
C MET A 126 11.68 9.00 -8.37
N LEU A 127 12.79 8.55 -8.94
CA LEU A 127 13.12 8.80 -10.34
C LEU A 127 12.14 8.04 -11.24
N ILE A 128 11.41 8.78 -12.06
CA ILE A 128 10.38 8.24 -12.95
C ILE A 128 10.92 8.09 -14.37
N PHE A 129 11.55 9.14 -14.89
CA PHE A 129 11.94 9.21 -16.30
C PHE A 129 13.29 9.91 -16.46
N THR A 130 14.06 9.46 -17.46
CA THR A 130 15.33 10.07 -17.85
C THR A 130 15.35 10.34 -19.35
N ALA A 131 15.90 11.47 -19.74
CA ALA A 131 15.98 11.90 -21.13
C ALA A 131 17.35 12.50 -21.46
N GLN A 132 17.74 12.41 -22.73
CA GLN A 132 18.93 13.08 -23.23
C GLN A 132 18.72 14.61 -23.21
N GLY A 133 19.82 15.36 -23.19
CA GLY A 133 19.73 16.82 -23.02
C GLY A 133 18.99 17.56 -24.13
N ARG A 134 18.99 17.02 -25.35
CA ARG A 134 18.20 17.54 -26.48
C ARG A 134 16.74 17.05 -26.50
N LEU A 135 16.36 16.17 -25.57
CA LEU A 135 15.04 15.55 -25.45
C LEU A 135 14.60 14.74 -26.69
N GLU A 136 15.55 14.28 -27.51
CA GLU A 136 15.28 13.42 -28.68
C GLU A 136 14.93 11.97 -28.27
N LYS A 137 15.50 11.52 -27.14
CA LYS A 137 15.28 10.18 -26.59
C LYS A 137 15.15 10.24 -25.07
N GLY A 138 14.25 9.43 -24.54
CA GLY A 138 14.08 9.22 -23.11
C GLY A 138 13.26 7.99 -22.82
N ARG A 139 13.33 7.53 -21.58
CA ARG A 139 12.61 6.34 -21.11
C ARG A 139 12.30 6.43 -19.63
N TYR A 140 11.28 5.68 -19.22
CA TYR A 140 11.05 5.39 -17.81
C TYR A 140 12.25 4.68 -17.21
N PHE A 141 12.59 5.04 -15.98
CA PHE A 141 13.72 4.43 -15.30
C PHE A 141 13.35 2.99 -14.90
N PRO A 142 14.13 1.97 -15.31
CA PRO A 142 13.69 0.58 -15.29
C PRO A 142 13.76 -0.07 -13.91
N VAL A 143 14.49 0.55 -12.97
CA VAL A 143 14.68 0.05 -11.59
C VAL A 143 14.26 1.13 -10.60
N THR A 144 14.06 0.77 -9.35
CA THR A 144 13.69 1.76 -8.33
C THR A 144 14.93 2.60 -8.01
N ALA A 145 14.84 3.91 -8.28
CA ALA A 145 15.83 4.88 -7.84
C ALA A 145 15.15 5.98 -7.04
N VAL A 146 15.69 6.23 -5.84
CA VAL A 146 15.13 7.14 -4.87
C VAL A 146 16.19 8.17 -4.50
N GLN A 147 15.80 9.43 -4.46
CA GLN A 147 16.60 10.53 -3.94
C GLN A 147 15.89 11.17 -2.76
N ARG A 148 16.60 11.29 -1.64
CA ARG A 148 16.18 12.07 -0.49
C ARG A 148 17.01 13.34 -0.43
N PHE A 149 16.33 14.46 -0.38
CA PHE A 149 16.95 15.77 -0.15
C PHE A 149 16.51 16.24 1.22
N ASP A 150 17.49 16.55 2.08
CA ASP A 150 17.27 17.13 3.40
C ASP A 150 17.83 18.55 3.40
N SER A 151 16.94 19.53 3.28
CA SER A 151 17.34 20.94 3.26
C SER A 151 17.72 21.46 4.64
N ALA A 152 17.20 20.87 5.71
CA ALA A 152 17.56 21.24 7.08
C ALA A 152 18.98 20.80 7.41
N ALA A 153 19.34 19.56 7.05
CA ALA A 153 20.68 19.03 7.26
C ALA A 153 21.67 19.34 6.11
N LYS A 154 21.19 19.92 4.99
CA LYS A 154 21.94 20.07 3.72
C LYS A 154 22.56 18.75 3.22
N ARG A 155 21.82 17.64 3.36
CA ARG A 155 22.27 16.30 2.96
C ARG A 155 21.45 15.75 1.80
N ILE A 156 22.11 14.99 0.95
CA ILE A 156 21.50 14.24 -0.15
C ILE A 156 21.81 12.77 0.02
N GLU A 157 20.81 11.93 -0.22
CA GLU A 157 20.96 10.49 -0.31
C GLU A 157 20.36 9.99 -1.62
N ASN A 158 21.13 9.23 -2.39
CA ASN A 158 20.71 8.65 -3.65
C ASN A 158 20.81 7.13 -3.55
N GLY A 159 19.70 6.42 -3.70
CA GLY A 159 19.65 4.96 -3.73
C GLY A 159 19.19 4.43 -5.08
N VAL A 160 19.86 3.39 -5.58
CA VAL A 160 19.41 2.57 -6.70
C VAL A 160 19.24 1.14 -6.18
N TYR A 161 18.03 0.59 -6.36
CA TYR A 161 17.64 -0.70 -5.82
C TYR A 161 17.39 -1.67 -6.97
N LEU A 162 18.20 -2.72 -7.05
CA LEU A 162 18.16 -3.77 -8.08
C LEU A 162 17.40 -4.99 -7.59
N GLY A 163 16.31 -4.77 -6.83
CA GLY A 163 15.57 -5.85 -6.18
C GLY A 163 16.46 -6.65 -5.21
N PRO A 164 16.32 -7.99 -5.15
CA PRO A 164 17.11 -8.83 -4.23
C PRO A 164 18.61 -8.90 -4.59
N ILE A 165 18.99 -8.48 -5.81
CA ILE A 165 20.36 -8.58 -6.32
C ILE A 165 21.28 -7.57 -5.64
N GLY A 166 20.75 -6.47 -5.12
CA GLY A 166 21.54 -5.49 -4.39
C GLY A 166 20.98 -4.08 -4.40
N CYS A 167 21.60 -3.23 -3.58
CA CYS A 167 21.34 -1.81 -3.57
C CYS A 167 22.65 -1.02 -3.53
N LEU A 168 22.62 0.14 -4.18
CA LEU A 168 23.74 1.07 -4.21
C LEU A 168 23.22 2.39 -3.67
N THR A 169 23.71 2.81 -2.51
CA THR A 169 23.36 4.10 -1.92
C THR A 169 24.57 5.01 -1.82
N PHE A 170 24.35 6.29 -2.07
CA PHE A 170 25.33 7.35 -1.95
C PHE A 170 24.76 8.39 -1.01
N GLU A 171 25.56 8.86 -0.07
CA GLU A 171 25.16 9.88 0.88
C GLU A 171 26.22 10.97 0.94
N GLY A 172 25.80 12.23 1.08
CA GLY A 172 26.74 13.30 1.34
C GLY A 172 26.07 14.67 1.47
N LYS A 173 26.88 15.72 1.37
CA LYS A 173 26.46 17.10 1.53
C LYS A 173 26.12 17.73 0.20
N PHE A 174 25.20 18.68 0.20
CA PHE A 174 24.93 19.53 -0.95
C PHE A 174 25.03 21.03 -0.60
N SER A 175 25.32 21.84 -1.60
CA SER A 175 25.17 23.29 -1.56
C SER A 175 24.15 23.73 -2.61
N TRP A 176 23.56 24.90 -2.40
CA TRP A 176 22.56 25.46 -3.29
C TRP A 176 22.93 26.89 -3.67
N LYS A 177 22.94 27.19 -4.97
CA LYS A 177 23.07 28.55 -5.48
C LYS A 177 22.19 28.73 -6.71
N ASN A 178 21.29 29.71 -6.66
CA ASN A 178 20.30 30.00 -7.71
C ASN A 178 19.39 28.81 -8.02
N ARG A 179 19.70 28.06 -9.09
CA ARG A 179 18.97 26.85 -9.51
C ARG A 179 19.82 25.59 -9.45
N MET A 180 21.05 25.72 -8.96
CA MET A 180 22.05 24.68 -9.04
C MET A 180 22.29 24.09 -7.66
N LEU A 181 22.03 22.79 -7.54
CA LEU A 181 22.34 21.97 -6.38
C LEU A 181 23.60 21.19 -6.70
N ALA A 182 24.72 21.57 -6.10
CA ALA A 182 25.98 20.84 -6.21
C ALA A 182 26.13 19.92 -5.00
N PHE A 183 26.70 18.73 -5.18
CA PHE A 183 26.83 17.75 -4.11
C PHE A 183 28.13 16.96 -4.18
N ILE A 184 28.58 16.51 -3.01
CA ILE A 184 29.73 15.62 -2.84
C ILE A 184 29.27 14.44 -1.99
N PHE A 185 29.50 13.22 -2.48
CA PHE A 185 29.25 12.02 -1.69
C PHE A 185 30.40 11.76 -0.74
N GLU A 186 30.05 11.54 0.52
CA GLU A 186 30.97 11.19 1.61
C GLU A 186 30.96 9.68 1.83
N ASN A 187 29.79 9.04 1.67
CA ASN A 187 29.61 7.62 1.91
C ASN A 187 29.02 6.94 0.68
N ILE A 188 29.59 5.80 0.30
CA ILE A 188 29.00 4.86 -0.64
C ILE A 188 28.70 3.59 0.13
N ARG A 189 27.47 3.08 0.06
CA ARG A 189 27.13 1.75 0.57
C ARG A 189 26.71 0.88 -0.61
N ILE A 190 27.41 -0.23 -0.77
CA ILE A 190 27.17 -1.22 -1.81
C ILE A 190 26.71 -2.49 -1.12
N LYS A 191 25.48 -2.90 -1.38
CA LYS A 191 24.97 -4.23 -1.01
C LYS A 191 24.83 -5.04 -2.29
N VAL A 192 25.50 -6.17 -2.37
CA VAL A 192 25.40 -7.11 -3.50
C VAL A 192 25.00 -8.47 -2.94
N GLY A 193 23.82 -8.93 -3.34
CA GLY A 193 23.22 -10.16 -2.84
C GLY A 193 23.23 -10.20 -1.32
N LEU A 194 23.83 -11.27 -0.80
CA LEU A 194 23.79 -11.68 0.59
C LEU A 194 24.90 -11.08 1.47
N LEU A 195 25.91 -10.45 0.87
CA LEU A 195 26.98 -9.83 1.63
C LEU A 195 26.46 -8.60 2.38
N GLY A 196 26.90 -8.44 3.64
CA GLY A 196 26.66 -7.23 4.43
C GLY A 196 27.06 -5.97 3.65
N PRO A 197 26.39 -4.83 3.86
CA PRO A 197 26.63 -3.63 3.06
C PRO A 197 28.09 -3.16 3.21
N LEU A 198 28.84 -3.18 2.11
CA LEU A 198 30.18 -2.60 2.06
C LEU A 198 30.04 -1.08 2.10
N GLN A 199 30.43 -0.46 3.22
CA GLN A 199 30.50 0.98 3.35
C GLN A 199 31.90 1.48 3.01
N ILE A 200 31.99 2.30 1.97
CA ILE A 200 33.20 3.01 1.56
C ILE A 200 33.02 4.48 1.98
N ASN A 201 33.80 4.91 2.97
CA ASN A 201 33.89 6.31 3.34
C ASN A 201 34.92 6.99 2.42
N LEU A 202 34.46 7.92 1.60
CA LEU A 202 35.29 8.72 0.69
C LEU A 202 36.01 9.88 1.40
N GLY A 203 35.82 10.01 2.71
CA GLY A 203 36.33 11.09 3.54
C GLY A 203 35.31 12.21 3.75
N GLN A 204 35.38 12.89 4.89
CA GLN A 204 34.57 14.09 5.13
C GLN A 204 35.13 15.24 4.29
N ALA A 205 34.33 15.76 3.37
CA ALA A 205 34.68 16.99 2.69
C ALA A 205 34.50 18.15 3.68
N GLU A 206 35.61 18.75 4.14
CA GLU A 206 35.59 19.98 4.96
C GLU A 206 35.11 21.20 4.16
N ARG A 207 35.03 21.10 2.83
CA ARG A 207 34.58 22.17 1.94
C ARG A 207 33.14 22.00 1.47
N GLU A 208 32.44 23.11 1.22
CA GLU A 208 31.14 23.08 0.56
C GLU A 208 31.26 22.64 -0.93
N PRO A 209 30.27 21.91 -1.46
CA PRO A 209 30.18 21.59 -2.89
C PRO A 209 30.12 22.85 -3.77
N THR A 210 30.68 22.76 -4.98
CA THR A 210 30.80 23.89 -5.93
C THR A 210 30.37 23.49 -7.35
N THR A 211 30.42 24.44 -8.29
CA THR A 211 30.17 24.19 -9.73
C THR A 211 31.09 23.13 -10.35
N LYS A 212 32.24 22.85 -9.73
CA LYS A 212 33.20 21.84 -10.20
C LYS A 212 32.80 20.42 -9.82
N ASP A 213 31.89 20.26 -8.86
CA ASP A 213 31.39 18.99 -8.37
C ASP A 213 30.17 18.53 -9.20
N PRO A 214 29.65 17.31 -9.02
CA PRO A 214 28.36 16.91 -9.60
C PRO A 214 27.24 17.88 -9.19
N PHE A 215 26.35 18.20 -10.12
CA PHE A 215 25.25 19.12 -9.84
C PHE A 215 23.99 18.81 -10.66
N PHE A 216 22.87 19.32 -10.15
CA PHE A 216 21.59 19.45 -10.84
C PHE A 216 21.23 20.92 -11.02
N ILE A 217 20.86 21.30 -12.25
CA ILE A 217 20.17 22.56 -12.54
C ILE A 217 18.67 22.27 -12.56
N TRP A 218 17.95 22.75 -11.58
CA TRP A 218 16.52 22.49 -11.47
C TRP A 218 15.72 23.38 -12.42
N LEU A 219 14.86 22.72 -13.18
CA LEU A 219 14.03 23.33 -14.22
C LEU A 219 12.63 23.62 -13.69
N TYR A 220 12.10 22.73 -12.86
CA TYR A 220 10.79 22.84 -12.24
C TYR A 220 10.70 22.02 -10.95
N ILE A 221 9.94 22.51 -9.98
CA ILE A 221 9.52 21.74 -8.82
C ILE A 221 8.15 22.21 -8.35
N ASP A 222 7.34 21.28 -7.88
CA ASP A 222 6.18 21.56 -7.05
C ASP A 222 6.06 20.50 -5.94
N GLU A 223 4.92 20.46 -5.26
CA GLU A 223 4.70 19.51 -4.16
C GLU A 223 4.60 18.03 -4.61
N GLU A 224 4.54 17.74 -5.91
CA GLU A 224 4.32 16.38 -6.45
C GLU A 224 5.44 15.93 -7.38
N ILE A 225 6.05 16.84 -8.15
CA ILE A 225 7.06 16.50 -9.15
C ILE A 225 8.26 17.43 -9.11
N ALA A 226 9.39 16.91 -9.58
CA ALA A 226 10.59 17.70 -9.76
C ALA A 226 11.29 17.33 -11.08
N VAL A 227 11.89 18.32 -11.73
CA VAL A 227 12.59 18.16 -13.01
C VAL A 227 13.92 18.90 -12.92
N ALA A 228 15.00 18.22 -13.26
CA ALA A 228 16.34 18.81 -13.26
C ALA A 228 17.18 18.32 -14.43
N GLN A 229 18.15 19.15 -14.79
CA GLN A 229 19.19 18.83 -15.73
C GLN A 229 20.48 18.52 -14.98
N GLY A 230 21.05 17.34 -15.21
CA GLY A 230 22.37 16.99 -14.67
C GLY A 230 23.50 17.69 -15.42
N ARG A 231 24.70 17.69 -14.83
CA ARG A 231 25.93 18.25 -15.45
C ARG A 231 26.20 17.78 -16.89
N GLY A 232 25.92 16.52 -17.20
CA GLY A 232 26.08 15.95 -18.55
C GLY A 232 25.01 16.41 -19.55
N GLY A 233 24.11 17.31 -19.16
CA GLY A 233 23.05 17.86 -19.98
C GLY A 233 21.76 17.01 -20.01
N GLY A 234 21.80 15.75 -19.56
CA GLY A 234 20.61 14.89 -19.45
C GLY A 234 19.57 15.44 -18.46
N ILE A 235 18.30 15.13 -18.70
CA ILE A 235 17.16 15.56 -17.89
C ILE A 235 16.64 14.36 -17.10
N ALA A 236 16.38 14.58 -15.82
CA ALA A 236 15.76 13.63 -14.92
C ALA A 236 14.47 14.23 -14.36
N TYR A 237 13.49 13.34 -14.23
CA TYR A 237 12.13 13.65 -13.80
C TYR A 237 11.73 12.73 -12.65
N TRP A 238 11.29 13.33 -11.55
CA TRP A 238 10.93 12.66 -10.32
C TRP A 238 9.47 12.90 -9.95
N GLY A 239 8.87 11.88 -9.34
CA GLY A 239 7.62 11.98 -8.58
C GLY A 239 7.94 11.92 -7.09
N ARG A 240 7.29 12.76 -6.30
CA ARG A 240 7.48 12.79 -4.85
C ARG A 240 6.85 11.56 -4.21
N ILE A 241 7.57 10.97 -3.27
CA ILE A 241 7.01 9.95 -2.39
C ILE A 241 6.37 10.69 -1.21
N VAL A 242 5.04 10.73 -1.20
CA VAL A 242 4.26 11.32 -0.12
C VAL A 242 3.62 10.23 0.75
N ARG A 243 3.54 10.52 2.04
CA ARG A 243 3.02 9.62 3.08
C ARG A 243 1.81 10.26 3.74
N ALA A 244 0.72 9.52 3.89
CA ALA A 244 -0.55 10.03 4.41
C ALA A 244 -0.75 9.75 5.91
N GLU A 245 0.21 9.09 6.58
CA GLU A 245 0.09 8.68 7.98
C GLU A 245 -0.25 9.84 8.93
N GLU A 246 0.55 10.91 8.93
CA GLU A 246 0.35 12.05 9.84
C GLU A 246 -0.97 12.79 9.60
N PRO A 247 -1.35 13.17 8.36
CA PRO A 247 -2.67 13.76 8.12
C PRO A 247 -3.83 12.86 8.50
N LEU A 248 -3.73 11.55 8.27
CA LEU A 248 -4.76 10.58 8.67
C LEU A 248 -4.87 10.47 10.19
N LYS A 249 -3.75 10.36 10.89
CA LYS A 249 -3.71 10.36 12.36
C LYS A 249 -4.33 11.63 12.92
N LYS A 250 -3.94 12.80 12.39
CA LYS A 250 -4.52 14.10 12.77
C LYS A 250 -6.03 14.14 12.54
N LEU A 251 -6.52 13.60 11.43
CA LEU A 251 -7.94 13.53 11.13
C LEU A 251 -8.67 12.68 12.19
N ILE A 252 -8.13 11.51 12.54
CA ILE A 252 -8.67 10.62 13.58
C ILE A 252 -8.76 11.35 14.92
N GLU A 253 -7.66 11.94 15.37
CA GLU A 253 -7.54 12.60 16.68
C GLU A 253 -8.42 13.85 16.78
N THR A 254 -8.50 14.65 15.71
CA THR A 254 -9.28 15.90 15.69
C THR A 254 -10.78 15.61 15.72
N THR A 255 -11.23 14.59 14.98
CA THR A 255 -12.66 14.31 14.79
C THR A 255 -13.23 13.31 15.79
N GLY A 256 -12.39 12.49 16.43
CA GLY A 256 -12.85 11.40 17.29
C GLY A 256 -13.52 10.25 16.54
N ILE A 257 -13.37 10.15 15.21
CA ILE A 257 -14.02 9.10 14.42
C ILE A 257 -13.30 7.75 14.61
N PRO A 258 -14.02 6.66 14.92
CA PRO A 258 -13.44 5.32 14.95
C PRO A 258 -12.92 4.89 13.57
N PHE A 259 -11.74 4.28 13.55
CA PHE A 259 -11.08 3.86 12.31
C PHE A 259 -10.82 2.35 12.27
N LEU A 260 -10.75 1.82 11.06
CA LEU A 260 -10.49 0.42 10.73
C LEU A 260 -9.34 0.36 9.73
N PRO A 261 -8.15 -0.12 10.12
CA PRO A 261 -7.09 -0.36 9.15
C PRO A 261 -7.43 -1.56 8.27
N THR A 262 -7.02 -1.49 7.00
CA THR A 262 -6.87 -2.68 6.14
C THR A 262 -5.80 -3.63 6.72
N PRO A 263 -5.74 -4.91 6.31
CA PRO A 263 -4.76 -5.87 6.85
C PRO A 263 -3.32 -5.35 6.87
N MET A 264 -2.78 -4.90 5.73
CA MET A 264 -1.46 -4.24 5.63
C MET A 264 -1.47 -2.74 6.01
N GLY A 265 -2.64 -2.19 6.35
CA GLY A 265 -2.78 -0.84 6.88
C GLY A 265 -2.61 -0.76 8.40
N LYS A 266 -2.51 -1.90 9.10
CA LYS A 266 -2.22 -1.97 10.53
C LYS A 266 -0.92 -1.23 10.86
N GLY A 267 -0.88 -0.56 12.01
CA GLY A 267 0.23 0.29 12.42
C GLY A 267 0.28 1.68 11.77
N LEU A 268 -0.57 2.01 10.77
CA LEU A 268 -0.69 3.39 10.25
C LEU A 268 -1.03 4.38 11.37
N VAL A 269 -1.93 3.97 12.25
CA VAL A 269 -2.00 4.42 13.64
C VAL A 269 -1.77 3.17 14.48
N VAL A 270 -1.15 3.31 15.65
CA VAL A 270 -0.92 2.20 16.59
C VAL A 270 -2.21 1.39 16.76
N ASP A 271 -2.12 0.07 16.61
CA ASP A 271 -3.30 -0.80 16.59
C ASP A 271 -4.07 -0.78 17.93
N THR A 272 -3.41 -0.39 19.03
CA THR A 272 -3.98 -0.23 20.37
C THR A 272 -4.62 1.14 20.62
N HIS A 273 -4.70 2.00 19.60
CA HIS A 273 -5.32 3.32 19.70
C HIS A 273 -6.78 3.21 20.18
N GLU A 274 -7.22 4.13 21.04
CA GLU A 274 -8.55 4.09 21.66
C GLU A 274 -9.71 4.11 20.63
N LEU A 275 -9.49 4.73 19.47
CA LEU A 275 -10.43 4.81 18.34
C LEU A 275 -10.29 3.65 17.33
N ALA A 276 -9.39 2.69 17.57
CA ALA A 276 -9.21 1.54 16.68
C ALA A 276 -10.40 0.58 16.82
N ALA A 277 -11.21 0.47 15.77
CA ALA A 277 -12.38 -0.39 15.73
C ALA A 277 -12.08 -1.83 15.26
N THR A 278 -10.80 -2.21 15.14
CA THR A 278 -10.35 -3.51 14.60
C THR A 278 -11.03 -4.70 15.28
N ALA A 279 -11.07 -4.71 16.63
CA ALA A 279 -11.72 -5.78 17.38
C ALA A 279 -13.26 -5.70 17.35
N ALA A 280 -13.84 -4.59 16.89
CA ALA A 280 -15.28 -4.40 16.71
C ALA A 280 -15.69 -4.30 15.23
N ARG A 281 -14.88 -4.85 14.32
CA ARG A 281 -15.03 -4.70 12.86
C ARG A 281 -16.45 -4.93 12.35
N SER A 282 -17.09 -6.04 12.77
CA SER A 282 -18.44 -6.39 12.31
C SER A 282 -19.50 -5.38 12.76
N LEU A 283 -19.35 -4.81 13.98
CA LEU A 283 -20.24 -3.76 14.47
C LEU A 283 -20.01 -2.45 13.70
N ALA A 284 -18.75 -2.06 13.53
CA ALA A 284 -18.39 -0.83 12.81
C ALA A 284 -18.93 -0.85 11.37
N ILE A 285 -18.65 -1.92 10.62
CA ILE A 285 -19.09 -2.07 9.21
C ILE A 285 -20.61 -2.26 9.11
N GLY A 286 -21.20 -3.06 9.99
CA GLY A 286 -22.61 -3.43 9.92
C GLY A 286 -23.58 -2.32 10.36
N CYS A 287 -23.11 -1.31 11.09
CA CYS A 287 -23.96 -0.26 11.66
C CYS A 287 -23.54 1.17 11.29
N CYS A 288 -22.54 1.36 10.43
CA CYS A 288 -22.15 2.70 10.01
C CYS A 288 -23.16 3.34 9.05
N GLY A 289 -23.32 4.66 9.17
CA GLY A 289 -24.10 5.49 8.25
C GLY A 289 -23.27 6.10 7.13
N VAL A 290 -22.02 6.45 7.43
CA VAL A 290 -21.05 6.94 6.45
C VAL A 290 -19.75 6.17 6.64
N ALA A 291 -19.08 5.88 5.54
CA ALA A 291 -17.75 5.28 5.51
C ALA A 291 -16.82 6.15 4.66
N LEU A 292 -15.83 6.79 5.26
CA LEU A 292 -14.73 7.43 4.52
C LEU A 292 -13.61 6.41 4.32
N VAL A 293 -13.19 6.20 3.09
CA VAL A 293 -12.31 5.09 2.68
C VAL A 293 -11.13 5.74 1.93
N VAL A 294 -9.87 5.60 2.41
CA VAL A 294 -8.70 6.40 1.90
C VAL A 294 -7.44 5.63 1.39
N GLY A 295 -7.32 5.31 0.07
CA GLY A 295 -6.30 4.47 -0.64
C GLY A 295 -6.28 2.89 -0.57
N ALA A 296 -7.33 2.17 -0.99
CA ALA A 296 -7.63 0.72 -0.98
C ALA A 296 -9.08 0.44 -1.43
N TRP A 297 -9.42 -0.84 -1.38
CA TRP A 297 -10.40 -1.43 -2.24
C TRP A 297 -11.40 -2.22 -1.43
N LEU A 298 -12.69 -2.02 -1.71
CA LEU A 298 -13.79 -2.59 -0.92
C LEU A 298 -14.23 -3.98 -1.40
N HIS A 299 -13.67 -4.49 -2.49
CA HIS A 299 -14.03 -5.78 -3.08
C HIS A 299 -12.93 -6.82 -2.80
N PHE A 300 -13.14 -7.67 -1.79
CA PHE A 300 -12.31 -8.86 -1.58
C PHE A 300 -13.17 -10.00 -1.04
N GLY A 301 -13.09 -11.18 -1.68
CA GLY A 301 -13.79 -12.39 -1.24
C GLY A 301 -15.31 -12.22 -1.17
N GLU A 302 -15.92 -12.73 -0.10
CA GLU A 302 -17.35 -12.50 0.16
C GLU A 302 -17.63 -11.01 0.46
N PRO A 303 -18.68 -10.42 -0.12
CA PRO A 303 -19.05 -9.03 0.14
C PRO A 303 -19.21 -8.79 1.64
N LEU A 304 -18.54 -7.75 2.14
CA LEU A 304 -18.71 -7.32 3.52
C LEU A 304 -20.17 -6.97 3.76
N LYS A 305 -20.67 -7.41 4.93
CA LYS A 305 -22.04 -7.14 5.37
C LYS A 305 -22.14 -5.72 5.91
N TRP A 306 -21.99 -4.74 5.02
CA TRP A 306 -22.20 -3.33 5.30
C TRP A 306 -23.65 -3.07 5.73
N SER A 307 -23.85 -1.98 6.47
CA SER A 307 -25.18 -1.40 6.64
C SER A 307 -25.82 -1.14 5.27
N LYS A 308 -27.11 -1.42 5.13
CA LYS A 308 -27.84 -1.27 3.85
C LYS A 308 -27.84 0.17 3.33
N ASP A 309 -27.80 1.14 4.24
CA ASP A 309 -27.93 2.57 3.94
C ASP A 309 -26.60 3.32 4.09
N VAL A 310 -25.47 2.62 4.12
CA VAL A 310 -24.15 3.26 4.24
C VAL A 310 -23.85 4.15 3.04
N LYS A 311 -23.34 5.35 3.31
CA LYS A 311 -22.81 6.27 2.30
C LYS A 311 -21.30 6.17 2.24
N PHE A 312 -20.75 5.74 1.11
CA PHE A 312 -19.31 5.69 0.90
C PHE A 312 -18.76 7.02 0.39
N ILE A 313 -17.73 7.54 1.06
CA ILE A 313 -16.84 8.57 0.56
C ILE A 313 -15.51 7.88 0.24
N LEU A 314 -15.11 7.85 -1.02
CA LEU A 314 -13.90 7.15 -1.45
C LEU A 314 -12.84 8.16 -1.90
N VAL A 315 -11.65 8.04 -1.33
CA VAL A 315 -10.45 8.77 -1.75
C VAL A 315 -9.50 7.79 -2.41
N ASP A 316 -9.22 8.00 -3.69
CA ASP A 316 -8.26 7.21 -4.44
C ASP A 316 -7.56 8.06 -5.50
N VAL A 317 -6.32 7.71 -5.85
CA VAL A 317 -5.58 8.38 -6.91
C VAL A 317 -6.09 7.96 -8.30
N SER A 318 -6.65 6.75 -8.41
CA SER A 318 -7.24 6.22 -9.65
C SER A 318 -8.71 6.65 -9.77
N ARG A 319 -9.00 7.35 -10.87
CA ARG A 319 -10.37 7.66 -11.27
C ARG A 319 -11.15 6.40 -11.60
N GLU A 320 -10.51 5.45 -12.25
CA GLU A 320 -11.09 4.18 -12.68
C GLU A 320 -11.60 3.38 -11.48
N GLU A 321 -10.84 3.34 -10.38
CA GLU A 321 -11.26 2.67 -9.14
C GLU A 321 -12.49 3.34 -8.49
N ILE A 322 -12.58 4.66 -8.56
CA ILE A 322 -13.73 5.41 -8.08
C ILE A 322 -14.98 5.13 -8.95
N GLU A 323 -14.81 5.12 -10.28
CA GLU A 323 -15.89 4.83 -11.22
C GLU A 323 -16.37 3.37 -11.13
N LEU A 324 -15.45 2.44 -10.85
CA LEU A 324 -15.76 1.03 -10.63
C LEU A 324 -16.58 0.82 -9.34
N GLN A 325 -16.16 1.45 -8.24
CA GLN A 325 -16.78 1.27 -6.91
C GLN A 325 -18.08 2.08 -6.72
N LYS A 326 -18.33 3.10 -7.56
CA LYS A 326 -19.54 3.93 -7.56
C LYS A 326 -19.94 4.42 -6.14
N PRO A 327 -19.02 5.09 -5.42
CA PRO A 327 -19.29 5.61 -4.08
C PRO A 327 -20.37 6.71 -4.11
N HIS A 328 -20.92 7.06 -2.95
CA HIS A 328 -21.80 8.23 -2.82
C HIS A 328 -21.04 9.53 -3.16
N LEU A 329 -19.75 9.60 -2.80
CA LEU A 329 -18.84 10.68 -3.18
C LEU A 329 -17.46 10.10 -3.49
N GLY A 330 -16.93 10.39 -4.67
CA GLY A 330 -15.58 10.01 -5.08
C GLY A 330 -14.65 11.22 -5.13
N LEU A 331 -13.50 11.14 -4.45
CA LEU A 331 -12.47 12.16 -4.39
C LEU A 331 -11.20 11.63 -5.07
N VAL A 332 -11.02 12.00 -6.34
CA VAL A 332 -9.85 11.60 -7.13
C VAL A 332 -8.65 12.47 -6.72
N GLY A 333 -7.63 11.86 -6.12
CA GLY A 333 -6.40 12.57 -5.75
C GLY A 333 -5.51 11.79 -4.80
N ASP A 334 -4.32 12.34 -4.57
CA ASP A 334 -3.39 11.79 -3.59
C ASP A 334 -4.00 11.82 -2.17
N ALA A 335 -3.88 10.69 -1.45
CA ALA A 335 -4.47 10.51 -0.14
C ALA A 335 -3.98 11.54 0.88
N LYS A 336 -2.69 11.88 0.89
CA LYS A 336 -2.14 12.88 1.80
C LYS A 336 -2.78 14.23 1.55
N ARG A 337 -2.82 14.66 0.28
CA ARG A 337 -3.33 15.98 -0.10
C ARG A 337 -4.82 16.13 0.20
N VAL A 338 -5.62 15.13 -0.15
CA VAL A 338 -7.06 15.15 0.11
C VAL A 338 -7.34 15.20 1.62
N VAL A 339 -6.62 14.41 2.42
CA VAL A 339 -6.80 14.40 3.88
C VAL A 339 -6.31 15.70 4.53
N GLU A 340 -5.26 16.34 4.01
CA GLU A 340 -4.83 17.68 4.45
C GLU A 340 -5.92 18.73 4.20
N LEU A 341 -6.58 18.69 3.03
CA LEU A 341 -7.69 19.58 2.73
C LEU A 341 -8.88 19.32 3.65
N ILE A 342 -9.24 18.05 3.88
CA ILE A 342 -10.29 17.68 4.85
C ILE A 342 -9.96 18.22 6.24
N ASN A 343 -8.73 18.05 6.72
CA ASN A 343 -8.30 18.59 8.01
C ASN A 343 -8.36 20.11 8.08
N LYS A 344 -8.06 20.80 6.98
CA LYS A 344 -8.18 22.26 6.89
C LYS A 344 -9.64 22.69 6.99
N GLU A 345 -10.52 22.08 6.23
CA GLU A 345 -11.96 22.39 6.27
C GLU A 345 -12.56 22.07 7.65
N ILE A 346 -12.15 20.98 8.31
CA ILE A 346 -12.58 20.66 9.70
C ILE A 346 -12.07 21.70 10.70
N LYS A 347 -10.90 22.30 10.45
CA LYS A 347 -10.40 23.39 11.29
C LYS A 347 -11.24 24.65 11.11
N ASP A 348 -11.59 24.98 9.86
CA ASP A 348 -12.35 26.18 9.51
C ASP A 348 -13.84 26.02 9.89
N GLN A 349 -14.37 24.79 9.83
CA GLN A 349 -15.70 24.37 10.26
C GLN A 349 -15.61 23.16 11.21
N PRO A 350 -15.48 23.42 12.53
CA PRO A 350 -15.27 22.38 13.52
C PRO A 350 -16.28 21.24 13.46
N PHE A 351 -15.76 20.02 13.27
CA PHE A 351 -16.52 18.78 13.38
C PHE A 351 -15.77 17.80 14.29
N CYS A 352 -16.46 17.28 15.30
CA CYS A 352 -15.95 16.25 16.19
C CYS A 352 -17.14 15.42 16.71
N LEU A 353 -17.06 14.09 16.60
CA LEU A 353 -18.01 13.22 17.29
C LEU A 353 -17.79 13.31 18.80
N GLY A 354 -16.52 13.36 19.24
CA GLY A 354 -16.13 13.36 20.64
C GLY A 354 -16.14 11.95 21.26
N ARG A 355 -15.33 11.77 22.32
CA ARG A 355 -15.17 10.46 22.99
C ARG A 355 -16.44 9.94 23.66
N SER A 356 -17.31 10.84 24.11
CA SER A 356 -18.58 10.53 24.78
C SER A 356 -19.75 10.33 23.81
N HIS A 357 -19.50 10.32 22.49
CA HIS A 357 -20.56 10.07 21.53
C HIS A 357 -21.06 8.62 21.64
N PRO A 358 -22.38 8.36 21.64
CA PRO A 358 -22.93 7.02 21.82
C PRO A 358 -22.35 5.97 20.84
N TRP A 359 -22.09 6.37 19.59
CA TRP A 359 -21.41 5.52 18.61
C TRP A 359 -19.97 5.15 19.01
N VAL A 360 -19.19 6.14 19.45
CA VAL A 360 -17.79 5.94 19.86
C VAL A 360 -17.74 5.07 21.12
N GLU A 361 -18.64 5.30 22.07
CA GLU A 361 -18.80 4.47 23.27
C GLU A 361 -19.20 3.03 22.93
N ALA A 362 -20.16 2.84 22.01
CA ALA A 362 -20.59 1.51 21.58
C ALA A 362 -19.44 0.70 20.93
N ILE A 363 -18.66 1.35 20.06
CA ILE A 363 -17.47 0.75 19.45
C ILE A 363 -16.42 0.44 20.51
N SER A 364 -16.09 1.42 21.35
CA SER A 364 -15.07 1.27 22.41
C SER A 364 -15.41 0.16 23.39
N LYS A 365 -16.69 0.07 23.81
CA LYS A 365 -17.18 -1.01 24.66
C LYS A 365 -17.04 -2.36 23.97
N LYS A 366 -17.46 -2.46 22.70
CA LYS A 366 -17.38 -3.71 21.94
C LYS A 366 -15.93 -4.16 21.71
N VAL A 367 -15.02 -3.21 21.47
CA VAL A 367 -13.57 -3.47 21.39
C VAL A 367 -13.07 -4.04 22.71
N LYS A 368 -13.34 -3.37 23.84
CA LYS A 368 -12.93 -3.84 25.17
C LYS A 368 -13.45 -5.25 25.47
N ASP A 369 -14.73 -5.51 25.23
CA ASP A 369 -15.34 -6.83 25.45
C ASP A 369 -14.70 -7.92 24.60
N ASN A 370 -14.43 -7.64 23.32
CA ASN A 370 -13.85 -8.61 22.40
C ASN A 370 -12.36 -8.85 22.68
N VAL A 371 -11.59 -7.81 23.03
CA VAL A 371 -10.20 -7.93 23.45
C VAL A 371 -10.11 -8.75 24.75
N ALA A 372 -10.94 -8.47 25.75
CA ALA A 372 -10.94 -9.25 27.00
C ALA A 372 -11.23 -10.74 26.75
N LYS A 373 -12.18 -11.06 25.86
CA LYS A 373 -12.46 -12.45 25.45
C LYS A 373 -11.27 -13.09 24.73
N MET A 374 -10.61 -12.35 23.85
CA MET A 374 -9.44 -12.81 23.13
C MET A 374 -8.27 -13.07 24.10
N GLU A 375 -7.96 -12.14 25.01
CA GLU A 375 -6.90 -12.34 26.01
C GLU A 375 -7.19 -13.54 26.91
N ALA A 376 -8.44 -13.75 27.32
CA ALA A 376 -8.84 -14.94 28.08
C ALA A 376 -8.66 -16.26 27.28
N GLN A 377 -8.71 -16.21 25.95
CA GLN A 377 -8.38 -17.36 25.10
C GLN A 377 -6.86 -17.55 24.95
N LEU A 378 -6.12 -16.45 24.76
CA LEU A 378 -4.66 -16.46 24.63
C LEU A 378 -3.96 -16.93 25.92
N ALA A 379 -4.56 -16.68 27.08
CA ALA A 379 -4.04 -17.10 28.39
C ALA A 379 -4.17 -18.61 28.67
N LYS A 380 -4.85 -19.38 27.81
CA LYS A 380 -4.97 -20.82 27.99
C LYS A 380 -3.74 -21.53 27.45
N ASP A 381 -2.96 -22.14 28.34
CA ASP A 381 -1.88 -23.04 27.95
C ASP A 381 -2.47 -24.40 27.58
N ALA A 382 -2.54 -24.67 26.26
CA ALA A 382 -3.02 -25.93 25.71
C ALA A 382 -1.84 -26.78 25.22
N VAL A 383 -1.87 -28.08 25.53
CA VAL A 383 -0.94 -29.07 24.98
C VAL A 383 -1.77 -30.22 24.38
N PRO A 384 -1.64 -30.55 23.08
CA PRO A 384 -0.84 -29.85 22.08
C PRO A 384 -1.29 -28.39 21.90
N PHE A 385 -0.40 -27.51 21.43
CA PHE A 385 -0.73 -26.09 21.27
C PHE A 385 -1.99 -25.88 20.39
N ASN A 386 -2.73 -24.82 20.64
CA ASN A 386 -3.68 -24.29 19.65
C ASN A 386 -2.98 -23.17 18.85
N PHE A 387 -3.66 -22.51 17.90
CA PHE A 387 -3.08 -21.35 17.20
C PHE A 387 -2.83 -20.14 18.12
N PHE A 388 -3.52 -20.06 19.27
CA PHE A 388 -3.51 -18.89 20.14
C PHE A 388 -2.26 -18.79 21.02
N ALA A 389 -1.85 -19.90 21.64
CA ALA A 389 -0.66 -19.95 22.50
C ALA A 389 0.65 -19.52 21.79
N PRO A 390 1.03 -20.07 20.61
CA PRO A 390 2.26 -19.68 19.93
C PRO A 390 2.19 -18.24 19.43
N VAL A 391 1.05 -17.80 18.88
CA VAL A 391 0.89 -16.43 18.39
C VAL A 391 0.92 -15.43 19.56
N ARG A 392 0.46 -15.80 20.77
CA ARG A 392 0.65 -15.00 21.99
C ARG A 392 2.13 -14.80 22.30
N ILE A 393 2.90 -15.89 22.33
CA ILE A 393 4.35 -15.84 22.63
C ILE A 393 5.05 -14.95 21.61
N ILE A 394 4.75 -15.12 20.32
CA ILE A 394 5.32 -14.30 19.23
C ILE A 394 4.91 -12.83 19.39
N ARG A 395 3.64 -12.53 19.71
CA ARG A 395 3.17 -11.17 19.99
C ARG A 395 3.98 -10.53 21.11
N ASP A 396 4.12 -11.23 22.23
CA ASP A 396 4.79 -10.70 23.42
C ASP A 396 6.29 -10.45 23.14
N ALA A 397 6.93 -11.34 22.36
CA ALA A 397 8.31 -11.15 21.89
C ALA A 397 8.45 -9.93 20.96
N ILE A 398 7.60 -9.80 19.94
CA ILE A 398 7.61 -8.64 19.02
C ILE A 398 7.42 -7.32 19.77
N LEU A 399 6.53 -7.30 20.78
CA LEU A 399 6.29 -6.10 21.59
C LEU A 399 7.49 -5.74 22.49
N ALA A 400 8.25 -6.73 22.95
CA ALA A 400 9.43 -6.52 23.79
C ALA A 400 10.59 -5.84 23.06
N GLU A 401 10.68 -6.00 21.73
CA GLU A 401 11.71 -5.35 20.89
C GLU A 401 11.59 -3.81 20.86
N GLY A 402 10.39 -3.27 21.09
CA GLY A 402 10.16 -1.82 21.12
C GLY A 402 10.24 -1.15 19.74
N THR A 403 11.09 -0.12 19.62
CA THR A 403 11.22 0.72 18.42
C THR A 403 12.67 0.70 17.93
N PRO A 404 12.94 0.48 16.62
CA PRO A 404 11.96 0.34 15.53
C PRO A 404 11.14 -0.95 15.62
N ALA A 405 9.82 -0.85 15.45
CA ALA A 405 8.95 -2.01 15.51
C ALA A 405 9.32 -3.06 14.44
N PRO A 406 9.37 -4.37 14.78
CA PRO A 406 9.71 -5.41 13.83
C PRO A 406 8.78 -5.44 12.61
N THR A 407 9.32 -5.75 11.43
CA THR A 407 8.51 -6.02 10.24
C THR A 407 7.99 -7.46 10.31
N LEU A 408 6.68 -7.59 10.49
CA LEU A 408 5.96 -8.85 10.51
C LEU A 408 5.54 -9.27 9.09
N VAL A 409 5.98 -10.45 8.68
CA VAL A 409 5.47 -11.16 7.51
C VAL A 409 4.56 -12.29 7.98
N SER A 410 3.36 -12.42 7.41
CA SER A 410 2.44 -13.48 7.79
C SER A 410 1.51 -13.84 6.64
N GLU A 411 1.52 -15.11 6.24
CA GLU A 411 0.64 -15.64 5.21
C GLU A 411 -0.06 -16.95 5.62
N VAL A 412 -0.99 -17.36 4.76
CA VAL A 412 -1.79 -18.60 4.82
C VAL A 412 -2.88 -18.64 5.90
N LEU A 413 -4.12 -18.86 5.43
CA LEU A 413 -5.31 -19.32 6.17
C LEU A 413 -5.36 -18.90 7.66
N ASN A 414 -5.42 -19.88 8.57
CA ASN A 414 -5.60 -19.68 10.00
C ASN A 414 -4.46 -18.88 10.62
N THR A 415 -3.22 -19.11 10.17
CA THR A 415 -2.03 -18.38 10.62
C THR A 415 -2.19 -16.88 10.37
N MET A 416 -2.57 -16.51 9.15
CA MET A 416 -2.78 -15.13 8.76
C MET A 416 -4.00 -14.51 9.46
N ASP A 417 -5.10 -15.25 9.61
CA ASP A 417 -6.34 -14.77 10.21
C ASP A 417 -6.20 -14.53 11.72
N VAL A 418 -5.63 -15.50 12.44
CA VAL A 418 -5.32 -15.38 13.88
C VAL A 418 -4.21 -14.34 14.08
N GLY A 419 -3.15 -14.40 13.27
CA GLY A 419 -2.04 -13.46 13.30
C GLY A 419 -2.49 -12.00 13.11
N ARG A 420 -3.39 -11.72 12.15
CA ARG A 420 -3.94 -10.37 11.94
C ARG A 420 -4.69 -9.83 13.17
N THR A 421 -5.28 -10.72 13.95
CA THR A 421 -6.08 -10.39 15.13
C THR A 421 -5.21 -10.17 16.36
N VAL A 422 -4.19 -11.02 16.55
CA VAL A 422 -3.38 -11.07 17.78
C VAL A 422 -2.07 -10.28 17.65
N LEU A 423 -1.44 -10.27 16.48
CA LEU A 423 -0.16 -9.60 16.25
C LEU A 423 -0.40 -8.10 15.99
N VAL A 424 -0.09 -7.31 17.01
CA VAL A 424 -0.25 -5.85 17.06
C VAL A 424 0.86 -5.18 16.25
N GLN A 425 0.52 -4.09 15.55
CA GLN A 425 1.49 -3.25 14.83
C GLN A 425 1.45 -1.82 15.36
N ASN A 426 2.62 -1.27 15.65
CA ASN A 426 2.78 0.07 16.23
C ASN A 426 3.37 1.09 15.25
N GLU A 427 3.85 0.64 14.09
CA GLU A 427 4.43 1.52 13.07
C GLU A 427 3.83 1.22 11.68
N PRO A 428 3.75 2.23 10.79
CA PRO A 428 3.24 2.02 9.45
C PRO A 428 4.17 1.15 8.61
N ARG A 429 3.59 0.31 7.74
CA ARG A 429 4.31 -0.55 6.77
C ARG A 429 5.20 -1.60 7.43
N THR A 430 4.90 -1.99 8.66
CA THR A 430 5.59 -3.10 9.34
C THR A 430 4.83 -4.41 9.24
N ARG A 431 3.70 -4.47 8.52
CA ARG A 431 3.00 -5.72 8.25
C ARG A 431 2.91 -5.99 6.76
N LEU A 432 3.38 -7.18 6.36
CA LEU A 432 3.27 -7.73 5.02
C LEU A 432 2.48 -9.05 5.09
N ASP A 433 1.49 -9.21 4.23
CA ASP A 433 0.72 -10.45 4.11
C ASP A 433 0.42 -10.77 2.64
N ALA A 434 -0.37 -11.83 2.41
CA ALA A 434 -0.70 -12.33 1.08
C ALA A 434 -1.45 -11.32 0.18
N GLY A 435 -1.86 -10.17 0.72
CA GLY A 435 -2.39 -9.05 -0.04
C GLY A 435 -3.67 -9.38 -0.81
N THR A 436 -3.87 -8.68 -1.92
CA THR A 436 -5.12 -8.69 -2.70
C THR A 436 -5.41 -10.03 -3.39
N TRP A 437 -4.41 -10.85 -3.67
CA TRP A 437 -4.61 -12.15 -4.35
C TRP A 437 -4.61 -13.33 -3.39
N GLY A 438 -4.31 -13.11 -2.11
CA GLY A 438 -4.15 -14.21 -1.17
C GLY A 438 -3.06 -15.19 -1.61
N THR A 439 -2.01 -14.68 -2.28
CA THR A 439 -0.93 -15.49 -2.83
C THR A 439 -0.19 -16.21 -1.71
N MET A 440 0.05 -17.51 -1.87
CA MET A 440 0.84 -18.33 -0.97
C MET A 440 2.28 -18.42 -1.48
N GLY A 441 3.26 -18.40 -0.57
CA GLY A 441 4.68 -18.42 -0.88
C GLY A 441 5.31 -17.04 -1.01
N VAL A 442 4.65 -15.98 -0.55
CA VAL A 442 5.24 -14.64 -0.54
C VAL A 442 6.14 -14.42 0.68
N GLY A 443 6.05 -15.28 1.69
CA GLY A 443 6.63 -15.13 3.03
C GLY A 443 8.12 -14.79 3.01
N LEU A 444 8.97 -15.78 2.72
CA LEU A 444 10.42 -15.59 2.84
C LEU A 444 10.98 -14.56 1.84
N GLY A 445 10.39 -14.46 0.64
CA GLY A 445 10.73 -13.41 -0.31
C GLY A 445 10.44 -12.00 0.22
N TYR A 446 9.32 -11.82 0.93
CA TYR A 446 9.00 -10.58 1.63
C TYR A 446 9.95 -10.32 2.79
N CYS A 447 10.42 -11.35 3.49
CA CYS A 447 11.42 -11.19 4.55
C CYS A 447 12.73 -10.62 4.01
N ILE A 448 13.24 -11.18 2.91
CA ILE A 448 14.45 -10.70 2.23
C ILE A 448 14.25 -9.24 1.80
N ALA A 449 13.13 -8.94 1.15
CA ALA A 449 12.83 -7.58 0.69
C ALA A 449 12.73 -6.58 1.84
N ALA A 450 12.10 -6.96 2.96
CA ALA A 450 11.97 -6.12 4.14
C ALA A 450 13.33 -5.81 4.77
N ALA A 451 14.18 -6.81 4.94
CA ALA A 451 15.53 -6.64 5.49
C ALA A 451 16.42 -5.79 4.59
N VAL A 452 16.30 -5.94 3.27
CA VAL A 452 17.00 -5.07 2.31
C VAL A 452 16.48 -3.63 2.35
N ALA A 453 15.16 -3.45 2.48
CA ALA A 453 14.53 -2.13 2.46
C ALA A 453 14.71 -1.35 3.78
N SER A 454 14.83 -2.04 4.91
CA SER A 454 14.99 -1.46 6.24
C SER A 454 16.12 -2.14 7.02
N PRO A 455 17.40 -1.89 6.65
CA PRO A 455 18.54 -2.46 7.36
C PRO A 455 18.51 -2.11 8.86
N GLY A 456 18.84 -3.08 9.71
CA GLY A 456 18.83 -2.95 11.17
C GLY A 456 17.45 -3.03 11.82
N ARG A 457 16.38 -3.27 11.06
CA ARG A 457 15.04 -3.55 11.60
C ARG A 457 14.80 -5.06 11.60
N LEU A 458 14.46 -5.62 12.76
CA LEU A 458 14.11 -7.03 12.88
C LEU A 458 12.96 -7.38 11.93
N VAL A 459 13.12 -8.46 11.17
CA VAL A 459 12.05 -9.05 10.36
C VAL A 459 11.60 -10.35 11.01
N VAL A 460 10.29 -10.49 11.23
CA VAL A 460 9.68 -11.70 11.83
C VAL A 460 8.70 -12.32 10.85
N ALA A 461 8.96 -13.55 10.42
CA ALA A 461 8.03 -14.33 9.61
C ALA A 461 7.15 -15.23 10.51
N VAL A 462 5.84 -15.23 10.34
CA VAL A 462 4.88 -16.12 11.02
C VAL A 462 4.10 -16.89 9.97
N GLU A 463 4.59 -18.08 9.68
CA GLU A 463 4.28 -18.85 8.47
C GLU A 463 3.51 -20.14 8.76
N GLY A 464 2.43 -20.40 8.00
CA GLY A 464 1.83 -21.73 7.87
C GLY A 464 2.78 -22.71 7.17
N ASP A 465 2.71 -24.00 7.47
CA ASP A 465 3.47 -25.06 6.78
C ASP A 465 3.38 -24.98 5.26
N LEU A 466 2.17 -24.79 4.74
CA LEU A 466 1.90 -24.66 3.32
C LEU A 466 2.58 -23.42 2.73
N GLY A 467 2.49 -22.28 3.43
CA GLY A 467 3.05 -21.00 2.97
C GLY A 467 4.57 -21.05 2.95
N PHE A 468 5.13 -21.55 4.04
CA PHE A 468 6.54 -21.86 4.14
C PHE A 468 6.98 -22.77 3.00
N GLY A 469 6.28 -23.89 2.75
CA GLY A 469 6.63 -24.86 1.71
C GLY A 469 6.78 -24.27 0.30
N PHE A 470 5.99 -23.25 -0.07
CA PHE A 470 6.13 -22.58 -1.38
C PHE A 470 7.40 -21.75 -1.52
N SER A 471 7.93 -21.22 -0.41
CA SER A 471 9.10 -20.34 -0.40
C SER A 471 10.28 -20.89 0.39
N ALA A 472 10.21 -22.12 0.90
CA ALA A 472 11.16 -22.70 1.85
C ALA A 472 12.61 -22.72 1.34
N MET A 473 12.80 -22.81 0.03
CA MET A 473 14.16 -22.79 -0.55
C MET A 473 14.85 -21.43 -0.41
N GLU A 474 14.11 -20.35 -0.17
CA GLU A 474 14.67 -19.04 0.14
C GLU A 474 15.37 -19.00 1.51
N VAL A 475 15.21 -20.02 2.36
CA VAL A 475 15.99 -20.16 3.61
C VAL A 475 17.50 -20.13 3.34
N GLU A 476 17.96 -20.67 2.21
CA GLU A 476 19.36 -20.60 1.80
C GLU A 476 19.80 -19.13 1.60
N ASN A 477 18.98 -18.33 0.93
CA ASN A 477 19.21 -16.89 0.77
C ASN A 477 19.13 -16.12 2.10
N LEU A 478 18.47 -16.67 3.13
CA LEU A 478 18.36 -15.99 4.40
C LEU A 478 19.66 -16.12 5.23
N ALA A 479 20.40 -17.23 5.13
CA ALA A 479 21.52 -17.65 6.02
C ALA A 479 22.63 -16.63 6.25
N ASP A 480 22.84 -15.74 5.30
CA ASP A 480 23.88 -14.72 5.36
C ASP A 480 23.38 -13.37 5.94
N THR A 481 22.10 -13.26 6.30
CA THR A 481 21.48 -12.01 6.76
C THR A 481 21.22 -12.04 8.27
N SER A 482 22.11 -11.44 9.07
CA SER A 482 22.02 -11.39 10.54
C SER A 482 20.86 -10.56 11.12
N GLU A 483 19.92 -10.10 10.28
CA GLU A 483 18.86 -9.15 10.65
C GLU A 483 17.44 -9.73 10.47
N ILE A 484 17.34 -11.04 10.19
CA ILE A 484 16.06 -11.72 9.96
C ILE A 484 15.88 -12.81 11.02
N SER A 485 14.71 -12.84 11.65
CA SER A 485 14.28 -13.93 12.52
C SER A 485 13.05 -14.61 11.92
N VAL A 486 13.16 -15.88 11.55
CA VAL A 486 12.03 -16.65 11.02
C VAL A 486 11.37 -17.41 12.17
N ALA A 487 10.11 -17.10 12.49
CA ALA A 487 9.34 -17.84 13.48
C ALA A 487 8.36 -18.80 12.75
N SER A 488 8.88 -19.96 12.34
CA SER A 488 8.05 -21.08 11.87
C SER A 488 7.74 -21.99 13.06
N CYS A 489 6.47 -22.05 13.49
CA CYS A 489 6.06 -22.77 14.70
C CYS A 489 5.46 -24.15 14.34
N PRO A 490 5.73 -25.22 15.12
CA PRO A 490 5.23 -26.58 14.86
C PRO A 490 3.70 -26.75 14.81
N ASN A 491 2.88 -25.81 15.27
CA ASN A 491 1.41 -25.88 15.16
C ASN A 491 0.83 -24.98 14.05
N LEU A 492 1.72 -24.29 13.33
CA LEU A 492 1.48 -23.82 11.96
C LEU A 492 1.77 -24.96 10.96
N ASP A 493 2.48 -26.01 11.41
CA ASP A 493 2.55 -27.35 10.84
C ASP A 493 1.41 -28.22 11.36
N ASN A 494 0.19 -27.87 10.96
CA ASN A 494 -1.01 -28.62 11.31
C ASN A 494 -1.16 -29.89 10.46
N GLY A 495 -0.14 -30.31 9.71
CA GLY A 495 -0.21 -31.46 8.81
C GLY A 495 -0.96 -31.14 7.52
N GLY A 496 -0.98 -29.87 7.11
CA GLY A 496 -1.56 -29.41 5.85
C GLY A 496 -2.87 -28.62 5.97
N VAL A 497 -3.51 -28.39 4.82
CA VAL A 497 -4.67 -27.51 4.71
C VAL A 497 -5.80 -27.98 5.62
N TYR A 498 -6.29 -27.12 6.51
CA TYR A 498 -7.32 -27.46 7.51
C TYR A 498 -6.94 -28.61 8.45
N GLY A 499 -5.65 -28.90 8.64
CA GLY A 499 -5.19 -29.96 9.54
C GLY A 499 -4.96 -31.31 8.86
N GLY A 500 -4.97 -31.34 7.51
CA GLY A 500 -5.01 -32.60 6.76
C GLY A 500 -6.38 -33.28 6.78
N ASP A 501 -7.41 -32.61 7.30
CA ASP A 501 -8.75 -33.16 7.49
C ASP A 501 -9.39 -33.66 6.20
N ARG A 502 -10.09 -34.79 6.32
CA ARG A 502 -11.00 -35.33 5.31
C ARG A 502 -12.31 -34.60 5.34
N ARG A 503 -12.68 -33.98 4.23
CA ARG A 503 -13.84 -33.07 4.16
C ARG A 503 -14.96 -33.63 3.31
N PHE A 504 -14.66 -34.59 2.44
CA PHE A 504 -15.68 -35.20 1.59
C PHE A 504 -16.03 -36.61 2.08
N PRO A 505 -17.31 -37.02 2.02
CA PRO A 505 -17.73 -38.37 2.42
C PRO A 505 -16.92 -39.49 1.76
N ASP A 506 -16.58 -39.33 0.49
CA ASP A 506 -15.78 -40.31 -0.27
C ASP A 506 -14.33 -40.42 0.23
N GLU A 507 -13.78 -39.37 0.84
CA GLU A 507 -12.47 -39.44 1.50
C GLU A 507 -12.57 -40.20 2.84
N ILE A 508 -13.72 -40.11 3.52
CA ILE A 508 -13.92 -40.71 4.84
C ILE A 508 -14.27 -42.21 4.74
N THR A 509 -15.14 -42.57 3.80
CA THR A 509 -15.69 -43.94 3.69
C THR A 509 -15.50 -44.59 2.33
N GLY A 510 -14.99 -43.86 1.33
CA GLY A 510 -14.81 -44.36 -0.03
C GLY A 510 -13.60 -45.28 -0.19
N PRO A 511 -13.34 -45.73 -1.44
CA PRO A 511 -12.32 -46.74 -1.72
C PRO A 511 -10.88 -46.26 -1.47
N CYS A 512 -10.64 -44.94 -1.49
CA CYS A 512 -9.35 -44.31 -1.23
C CYS A 512 -9.21 -43.80 0.21
N LYS A 513 -10.02 -44.30 1.15
CA LYS A 513 -10.00 -43.89 2.56
C LYS A 513 -8.69 -44.24 3.29
N ASP A 514 -7.73 -44.89 2.68
CA ASP A 514 -6.43 -45.13 3.32
C ASP A 514 -5.32 -44.30 2.66
N ASP A 515 -5.65 -43.56 1.59
CA ASP A 515 -4.73 -42.68 0.90
C ASP A 515 -4.58 -41.34 1.66
N PRO A 516 -3.42 -40.67 1.55
CA PRO A 516 -3.24 -39.30 2.02
C PRO A 516 -4.23 -38.38 1.33
N THR A 517 -4.83 -37.46 2.08
CA THR A 517 -5.76 -36.50 1.49
C THR A 517 -5.01 -35.46 0.67
N PRO A 518 -5.64 -34.82 -0.34
CA PRO A 518 -5.05 -33.67 -1.02
C PRO A 518 -4.77 -32.47 -0.11
N THR A 519 -5.36 -32.49 1.10
CA THR A 519 -5.13 -31.48 2.15
C THR A 519 -4.02 -31.87 3.11
N SER A 520 -3.54 -33.11 3.10
CA SER A 520 -2.49 -33.59 3.99
C SER A 520 -1.10 -33.15 3.52
N PHE A 521 -0.27 -32.74 4.46
CA PHE A 521 1.17 -32.56 4.31
C PHE A 521 1.92 -33.59 5.17
N VAL A 522 3.23 -33.68 5.00
CA VAL A 522 4.07 -34.61 5.78
C VAL A 522 4.01 -34.20 7.25
N PRO A 523 3.39 -35.01 8.14
CA PRO A 523 3.31 -34.67 9.55
C PRO A 523 4.70 -34.66 10.19
N HIS A 524 4.92 -33.79 11.17
CA HIS A 524 6.19 -33.69 11.89
C HIS A 524 7.38 -33.38 10.97
N SER A 525 7.15 -32.54 9.96
CA SER A 525 8.21 -32.11 9.07
C SER A 525 9.28 -31.36 9.87
N ALA A 526 10.52 -31.82 9.80
CA ALA A 526 11.63 -31.26 10.54
C ALA A 526 12.14 -29.96 9.87
N TYR A 527 11.29 -28.93 9.79
CA TYR A 527 11.63 -27.64 9.18
C TYR A 527 12.83 -26.97 9.86
N HIS A 528 13.01 -27.18 11.17
CA HIS A 528 14.20 -26.76 11.88
C HIS A 528 15.48 -27.41 11.31
N SER A 529 15.45 -28.71 10.98
CA SER A 529 16.58 -29.39 10.35
C SER A 529 16.88 -28.86 8.95
N LEU A 530 15.85 -28.44 8.19
CA LEU A 530 16.06 -27.77 6.90
C LEU A 530 16.80 -26.44 7.10
N ILE A 531 16.39 -25.66 8.10
CA ILE A 531 17.01 -24.37 8.44
C ILE A 531 18.46 -24.56 8.92
N GLU A 532 18.69 -25.52 9.82
CA GLU A 532 20.04 -25.90 10.30
C GLU A 532 20.94 -26.40 9.17
N ALA A 533 20.39 -27.13 8.19
CA ALA A 533 21.17 -27.62 7.05
C ALA A 533 21.75 -26.48 6.19
N PHE A 534 21.14 -25.30 6.23
CA PHE A 534 21.66 -24.09 5.59
C PHE A 534 22.49 -23.19 6.53
N GLY A 535 22.83 -23.66 7.73
CA GLY A 535 23.75 -22.98 8.65
C GLY A 535 23.11 -21.97 9.61
N TRP A 536 21.79 -21.93 9.72
CA TRP A 536 21.07 -21.16 10.74
C TRP A 536 21.08 -21.88 12.10
N ASN A 537 21.11 -21.10 13.18
CA ASN A 537 20.85 -21.63 14.52
C ASN A 537 19.33 -21.69 14.76
N SER A 538 18.86 -22.86 15.22
CA SER A 538 17.49 -23.12 15.66
C SER A 538 17.12 -22.39 16.95
#